data_AF-A0A4T0LDM2-F1
#
_entry.id   AF-A0A4T0LDM2-F1
#
_cell.length_a   1.000
_cell.length_b   1.000
_cell.length_c   1.000
_cell.angle_alpha   90.00
_cell.angle_beta   90.00
_cell.angle_gamma   90.00
#
_symmetry.space_group_name_H-M   'P 1'
#
loop_
_entity.id
_entity.type
_entity.pdbx_description
1 polymer ?
#
loop_
_entity_poly.entity_id
_entity_poly.type
_entity_poly.pdbx_seq_one_letter_code
_entity_poly.pdbx_strand_id
1 'polypeptide(L)'
;MTAILGKFMGRGIDIASNTAKFAYNQIIQSDEQEQEQQPLAENSSVHYGSFDAASASASRTDTIKANNNKVAHSNVHTDEAPSGSANDVDFSHRPAIAIDESEELMNVKYSTLLWLHAVTPATLIIHFTIIITLILKEFPKSEDPFSLKIHFNVIYIAIASWVLANALKQPIFRLINDIIPSNTSKDLVNVLVTIAHTLLQDLIRWQSLLIAVPALKEVKGDHNDQSFTSLSWFIVGWLGVLLGVSTYQQFINLSLYKDFLPTDKTLLPMTSDLSDYSTETASTSSQDQTNLGSQLTLLENIRDRRTLSDLYGQPFPNIPLPGLLFPLWRLDTLLLSSGIMLILGAYPIWSSYFFVTLINLSISLMWQLLLPKLGLGGLTWISFMFATITFFVGLNQFGIV
;
A
#
# COMPACT_ATOMS: atom_id res chain seq x y z
N MET A 1 -26.67 -15.15 -20.89
CA MET A 1 -25.54 -14.83 -19.99
C MET A 1 -24.18 -15.14 -20.63
N THR A 2 -23.99 -16.31 -21.26
CA THR A 2 -22.75 -16.75 -21.92
C THR A 2 -22.27 -15.83 -23.07
N ALA A 3 -23.17 -15.33 -23.93
CA ALA A 3 -22.79 -14.45 -25.04
C ALA A 3 -22.31 -13.06 -24.60
N ILE A 4 -22.84 -12.55 -23.48
CA ILE A 4 -22.41 -11.26 -22.89
C ILE A 4 -21.03 -11.45 -22.26
N LEU A 5 -20.84 -12.54 -21.50
CA LEU A 5 -19.54 -12.86 -20.88
C LEU A 5 -18.42 -13.01 -21.93
N GLY A 6 -18.70 -13.61 -23.09
CA GLY A 6 -17.74 -13.74 -24.19
C GLY A 6 -17.29 -12.41 -24.79
N LYS A 7 -18.22 -11.46 -25.01
CA LYS A 7 -17.86 -10.11 -25.49
C LYS A 7 -17.04 -9.31 -24.48
N PHE A 8 -17.30 -9.48 -23.19
CA PHE A 8 -16.54 -8.81 -22.13
C PHE A 8 -15.15 -9.43 -21.90
N MET A 9 -15.04 -10.77 -21.94
CA MET A 9 -13.75 -11.47 -21.89
C MET A 9 -12.85 -11.09 -23.07
N GLY A 10 -13.40 -11.04 -24.30
CA GLY A 10 -12.62 -10.67 -25.49
C GLY A 10 -12.01 -9.26 -25.38
N ARG A 11 -12.81 -8.27 -24.96
CA ARG A 11 -12.30 -6.91 -24.72
C ARG A 11 -11.26 -6.85 -23.61
N GLY A 12 -11.43 -7.64 -22.53
CA GLY A 12 -10.45 -7.71 -21.46
C GLY A 12 -9.10 -8.28 -21.91
N ILE A 13 -9.12 -9.34 -22.72
CA ILE A 13 -7.92 -9.96 -23.28
C ILE A 13 -7.21 -9.01 -24.25
N ASP A 14 -7.95 -8.32 -25.12
CA ASP A 14 -7.37 -7.34 -26.04
C ASP A 14 -6.72 -6.16 -25.29
N ILE A 15 -7.38 -5.65 -24.25
CA ILE A 15 -6.81 -4.59 -23.40
C ILE A 15 -5.56 -5.10 -22.68
N ALA A 16 -5.61 -6.29 -22.06
CA ALA A 16 -4.46 -6.87 -21.37
C ALA A 16 -3.27 -7.11 -22.32
N SER A 17 -3.53 -7.60 -23.53
CA SER A 17 -2.52 -7.77 -24.58
C SER A 17 -1.91 -6.44 -24.99
N ASN A 18 -2.73 -5.40 -25.18
CA ASN A 18 -2.23 -4.07 -25.55
C ASN A 18 -1.45 -3.41 -24.40
N THR A 19 -1.89 -3.59 -23.15
CA THR A 19 -1.14 -3.12 -21.97
C THR A 19 0.18 -3.88 -21.81
N ALA A 20 0.21 -5.20 -22.05
CA ALA A 20 1.43 -5.99 -22.01
C ALA A 20 2.41 -5.56 -23.11
N LYS A 21 1.93 -5.31 -24.33
CA LYS A 21 2.76 -4.75 -25.42
C LYS A 21 3.28 -3.37 -25.08
N PHE A 22 2.46 -2.51 -24.48
CA PHE A 22 2.89 -1.18 -24.05
C PHE A 22 3.98 -1.25 -22.97
N ALA A 23 3.79 -2.08 -21.93
CA ALA A 23 4.78 -2.28 -20.89
C ALA A 23 6.09 -2.87 -21.44
N TYR A 24 6.01 -3.82 -22.37
CA TYR A 24 7.17 -4.38 -23.07
C TYR A 24 7.92 -3.31 -23.86
N ASN A 25 7.20 -2.44 -24.58
CA ASN A 25 7.82 -1.34 -25.32
C ASN A 25 8.49 -0.31 -24.41
N GLN A 26 7.94 -0.03 -23.22
CA GLN A 26 8.58 0.87 -22.26
C GLN A 26 9.89 0.30 -21.71
N ILE A 27 9.95 -1.00 -21.43
CA ILE A 27 11.18 -1.67 -20.97
C ILE A 27 12.27 -1.58 -22.06
N ILE A 28 11.90 -1.79 -23.33
CA ILE A 28 12.86 -1.64 -24.44
C ILE A 28 13.36 -0.20 -24.55
N GLN A 29 12.46 0.78 -24.41
CA GLN A 29 12.85 2.20 -24.50
C GLN A 29 13.75 2.65 -23.35
N SER A 30 13.57 2.13 -22.12
CA SER A 30 14.47 2.45 -21.01
C SER A 30 15.89 1.90 -21.24
N ASP A 31 16.01 0.71 -21.82
CA ASP A 31 17.32 0.11 -22.16
C ASP A 31 18.05 0.89 -23.26
N GLU A 32 17.31 1.47 -24.21
CA GLU A 32 17.87 2.31 -25.28
C GLU A 32 18.36 3.67 -24.74
N GLN A 33 17.64 4.28 -23.80
CA GLN A 33 18.03 5.56 -23.19
C GLN A 33 19.27 5.43 -22.28
N GLU A 34 19.46 4.28 -21.61
CA GLU A 34 20.69 4.02 -20.84
C GLU A 34 21.94 3.84 -21.74
N GLN A 35 21.77 3.41 -23.00
CA GLN A 35 22.89 3.25 -23.93
C GLN A 35 23.36 4.56 -24.57
N GLU A 36 22.46 5.54 -24.78
CA GLU A 36 22.85 6.87 -25.30
C GLU A 36 23.51 7.78 -24.25
N GLN A 37 23.41 7.45 -22.95
CA GLN A 37 24.11 8.15 -21.87
C GLN A 37 25.48 7.55 -21.52
N GLN A 38 26.14 6.85 -22.44
CA GLN A 38 27.59 6.63 -22.31
C GLN A 38 28.31 7.97 -22.53
N PRO A 39 29.00 8.53 -21.51
CA PRO A 39 29.69 9.78 -21.67
C PRO A 39 30.82 9.59 -22.69
N LEU A 40 30.80 10.40 -23.75
CA LEU A 40 31.99 10.72 -24.53
C LEU A 40 33.12 11.03 -23.54
N ALA A 41 34.10 10.13 -23.47
CA ALA A 41 35.24 10.23 -22.58
C ALA A 41 36.03 11.50 -22.90
N GLU A 42 35.68 12.60 -22.24
CA GLU A 42 36.39 13.86 -22.33
C GLU A 42 37.62 13.79 -21.42
N ASN A 43 38.76 13.70 -22.09
CA ASN A 43 40.10 13.57 -21.57
C ASN A 43 40.49 14.85 -20.81
N SER A 44 40.08 14.99 -19.54
CA SER A 44 40.55 16.08 -18.67
C SER A 44 41.18 15.50 -17.39
N SER A 45 42.50 15.43 -17.43
CA SER A 45 43.35 15.14 -16.27
C SER A 45 43.29 16.30 -15.28
N VAL A 46 42.35 16.25 -14.34
CA VAL A 46 42.33 17.13 -13.17
C VAL A 46 42.93 16.37 -11.99
N HIS A 47 44.12 16.81 -11.60
CA HIS A 47 44.91 16.32 -10.49
C HIS A 47 44.24 16.74 -9.17
N TYR A 48 43.65 15.80 -8.43
CA TYR A 48 43.21 16.02 -7.06
C TYR A 48 44.26 15.48 -6.08
N GLY A 49 44.76 16.40 -5.26
CA GLY A 49 45.71 16.13 -4.18
C GLY A 49 45.09 15.27 -3.10
N SER A 50 45.93 14.41 -2.51
CA SER A 50 45.59 13.62 -1.34
C SER A 50 45.38 14.51 -0.12
N PHE A 51 44.40 14.16 0.70
CA PHE A 51 44.36 14.63 2.08
C PHE A 51 43.87 13.52 3.00
N ASP A 52 44.61 13.40 4.10
CA ASP A 52 44.68 12.26 4.99
C ASP A 52 43.47 12.10 5.91
N ALA A 53 43.31 10.85 6.34
CA ALA A 53 42.48 10.48 7.47
C ALA A 53 43.16 10.82 8.81
N ALA A 54 42.33 11.20 9.79
CA ALA A 54 42.55 11.29 11.24
C ALA A 54 42.78 12.69 11.86
N SER A 55 41.72 13.25 12.46
CA SER A 55 41.69 13.99 13.75
C SER A 55 40.31 14.62 13.92
N ALA A 56 39.44 14.11 14.80
CA ALA A 56 39.26 14.52 16.20
C ALA A 56 38.62 15.91 16.43
N SER A 57 37.47 15.86 17.12
CA SER A 57 36.96 16.78 18.16
C SER A 57 36.45 18.19 17.82
N ALA A 58 35.23 18.42 18.36
CA ALA A 58 34.61 19.68 18.80
C ALA A 58 34.04 20.64 17.74
N SER A 59 32.73 20.93 17.83
CA SER A 59 32.23 22.25 18.25
C SER A 59 30.73 22.45 17.97
N ARG A 60 30.07 23.05 18.96
CA ARG A 60 28.90 23.95 18.89
C ARG A 60 27.52 23.44 18.45
N THR A 61 26.74 23.13 19.48
CA THR A 61 25.32 23.46 19.61
C THR A 61 25.11 24.98 19.69
N ASP A 62 24.32 25.55 18.79
CA ASP A 62 23.63 26.83 18.99
C ASP A 62 22.11 26.60 18.95
N THR A 63 21.51 26.61 20.14
CA THR A 63 20.08 26.61 20.40
C THR A 63 19.52 28.03 20.23
N ILE A 64 18.57 28.21 19.32
CA ILE A 64 17.79 29.44 19.18
C ILE A 64 16.76 29.50 20.31
N LYS A 65 17.00 30.39 21.28
CA LYS A 65 16.02 30.81 22.30
C LYS A 65 15.00 31.77 21.67
N ALA A 66 13.72 31.46 21.85
CA ALA A 66 12.62 32.39 21.65
C ALA A 66 12.69 33.51 22.69
N ASN A 67 12.94 34.75 22.25
CA ASN A 67 12.88 35.92 23.10
C ASN A 67 11.52 36.60 22.96
N ASN A 68 10.81 36.65 24.07
CA ASN A 68 9.48 37.21 24.23
C ASN A 68 9.69 38.63 24.80
N ASN A 69 9.54 39.68 24.00
CA ASN A 69 9.72 41.05 24.50
C ASN A 69 8.56 41.98 24.08
N LYS A 70 7.62 42.06 25.04
CA LYS A 70 6.94 43.24 25.58
C LYS A 70 7.17 44.57 24.85
N VAL A 71 6.07 45.06 24.28
CA VAL A 71 5.87 46.40 23.74
C VAL A 71 6.04 47.45 24.84
N ALA A 72 6.96 48.39 24.64
CA ALA A 72 7.00 49.66 25.35
C ALA A 72 7.13 50.79 24.32
N HIS A 73 6.20 51.74 24.40
CA HIS A 73 6.16 52.96 23.62
C HIS A 73 7.39 53.85 23.86
N SER A 74 8.03 54.32 22.78
CA SER A 74 8.69 55.63 22.79
C SER A 74 8.75 56.24 21.38
N ASN A 75 8.17 57.43 21.32
CA ASN A 75 8.19 58.50 20.33
C ASN A 75 9.41 58.66 19.39
N VAL A 76 9.07 59.14 18.18
CA VAL A 76 9.74 60.18 17.37
C VAL A 76 11.14 59.86 16.83
N HIS A 77 11.26 59.69 15.51
CA HIS A 77 11.91 60.68 14.63
C HIS A 77 11.61 60.35 13.16
N THR A 78 11.03 61.33 12.47
CA THR A 78 11.07 61.46 11.02
C THR A 78 12.51 61.81 10.66
N ASP A 79 13.15 61.04 9.78
CA ASP A 79 13.91 61.55 8.62
C ASP A 79 14.71 60.43 7.95
N GLU A 80 14.85 60.62 6.63
CA GLU A 80 15.77 59.99 5.70
C GLU A 80 15.52 58.53 5.28
N ALA A 81 15.03 58.43 4.04
CA ALA A 81 14.97 57.21 3.26
C ALA A 81 16.38 56.67 3.00
N PRO A 82 16.71 55.44 3.44
CA PRO A 82 17.82 54.71 2.87
C PRO A 82 17.33 54.07 1.57
N SER A 83 17.90 54.51 0.45
CA SER A 83 17.91 53.76 -0.81
C SER A 83 18.72 52.48 -0.61
N GLY A 84 18.13 51.52 0.11
CA GLY A 84 18.67 50.20 0.37
C GLY A 84 18.34 49.30 -0.81
N SER A 85 19.36 49.06 -1.63
CA SER A 85 19.49 47.94 -2.56
C SER A 85 18.55 46.78 -2.19
N ALA A 86 17.55 46.56 -3.03
CA ALA A 86 16.72 45.38 -2.99
C ALA A 86 17.65 44.17 -3.07
N ASN A 87 17.90 43.54 -1.93
CA ASN A 87 18.42 42.19 -1.90
C ASN A 87 17.29 41.34 -2.50
N ASP A 88 17.41 41.05 -3.79
CA ASP A 88 16.74 39.93 -4.44
C ASP A 88 16.99 38.71 -3.56
N VAL A 89 16.05 38.44 -2.67
CA VAL A 89 15.96 37.14 -2.00
C VAL A 89 15.59 36.20 -3.12
N ASP A 90 16.63 35.57 -3.66
CA ASP A 90 16.54 34.58 -4.70
C ASP A 90 15.70 33.39 -4.20
N PHE A 91 14.38 33.49 -4.37
CA PHE A 91 13.41 32.43 -4.14
C PHE A 91 13.49 31.33 -5.23
N SER A 92 14.58 31.26 -6.00
CA SER A 92 14.81 30.21 -7.00
C SER A 92 15.08 28.83 -6.41
N HIS A 93 15.18 28.69 -5.08
CA HIS A 93 15.13 27.39 -4.43
C HIS A 93 13.69 26.84 -4.38
N ARG A 94 13.07 26.68 -5.56
CA ARG A 94 12.04 25.66 -5.74
C ARG A 94 12.75 24.32 -5.58
N PRO A 95 12.38 23.48 -4.59
CA PRO A 95 12.89 22.11 -4.56
C PRO A 95 12.56 21.47 -5.91
N ALA A 96 13.61 21.11 -6.66
CA ALA A 96 13.60 20.72 -8.07
C ALA A 96 12.97 19.34 -8.34
N ILE A 97 11.94 18.98 -7.58
CA ILE A 97 11.16 17.75 -7.78
C ILE A 97 9.68 18.08 -7.58
N ALA A 98 9.20 19.10 -8.29
CA ALA A 98 7.84 19.06 -8.77
C ALA A 98 7.87 18.05 -9.92
N ILE A 99 7.70 16.76 -9.59
CA ILE A 99 7.38 15.75 -10.60
C ILE A 99 6.17 16.33 -11.33
N ASP A 100 6.31 16.56 -12.63
CA ASP A 100 5.18 16.96 -13.45
C ASP A 100 4.25 15.75 -13.53
N GLU A 101 3.43 15.57 -12.49
CA GLU A 101 2.47 14.47 -12.38
C GLU A 101 1.51 14.45 -13.57
N SER A 102 1.38 15.57 -14.30
CA SER A 102 0.52 15.68 -15.47
C SER A 102 1.15 15.13 -16.75
N GLU A 103 2.48 15.10 -16.86
CA GLU A 103 3.18 14.60 -18.06
C GLU A 103 3.36 13.07 -18.08
N GLU A 104 3.25 12.38 -16.93
CA GLU A 104 3.53 10.93 -16.84
C GLU A 104 2.30 10.05 -16.53
N LEU A 105 1.12 10.64 -16.30
CA LEU A 105 -0.11 9.86 -16.13
C LEU A 105 -0.48 9.21 -17.47
N MET A 106 -0.55 7.87 -17.50
CA MET A 106 -1.01 7.16 -18.69
C MET A 106 -2.36 7.73 -19.18
N ASN A 107 -2.44 8.02 -20.47
CA ASN A 107 -3.64 8.56 -21.12
C ASN A 107 -4.73 7.48 -21.26
N VAL A 108 -5.27 7.05 -20.12
CA VAL A 108 -6.30 6.02 -19.99
C VAL A 108 -7.53 6.65 -19.36
N LYS A 109 -8.70 6.37 -19.96
CA LYS A 109 -9.97 6.84 -19.40
C LYS A 109 -10.21 6.24 -18.02
N TYR A 110 -10.69 7.06 -17.08
CA TYR A 110 -11.01 6.61 -15.72
C TYR A 110 -11.97 5.40 -15.72
N SER A 111 -12.95 5.40 -16.61
CA SER A 111 -13.91 4.29 -16.76
C SER A 111 -13.26 2.96 -17.14
N THR A 112 -12.20 3.00 -17.94
CA THR A 112 -11.44 1.79 -18.33
C THR A 112 -10.63 1.27 -17.15
N LEU A 113 -9.99 2.17 -16.40
CA LEU A 113 -9.24 1.83 -15.19
C LEU A 113 -10.18 1.24 -14.12
N LEU A 114 -11.34 1.87 -13.90
CA LEU A 114 -12.38 1.37 -12.99
C LEU A 114 -12.85 -0.04 -13.37
N TRP A 115 -13.11 -0.28 -14.66
CA TRP A 115 -13.51 -1.59 -15.15
C TRP A 115 -12.42 -2.64 -14.92
N LEU A 116 -11.16 -2.27 -15.15
CA LEU A 116 -10.02 -3.16 -14.97
C LEU A 116 -9.82 -3.52 -13.48
N HIS A 117 -10.00 -2.58 -12.56
CA HIS A 117 -10.01 -2.87 -11.12
C HIS A 117 -11.25 -3.64 -10.67
N ALA A 118 -12.40 -3.51 -11.33
CA ALA A 118 -13.60 -4.29 -11.04
C ALA A 118 -13.44 -5.81 -11.30
N VAL A 119 -12.44 -6.21 -12.09
CA VAL A 119 -12.05 -7.63 -12.22
C VAL A 119 -11.51 -8.19 -10.89
N THR A 120 -10.93 -7.34 -10.04
CA THR A 120 -10.33 -7.75 -8.75
C THR A 120 -11.36 -8.39 -7.80
N PRO A 121 -12.47 -7.73 -7.42
CA PRO A 121 -13.47 -8.37 -6.55
C PRO A 121 -14.07 -9.64 -7.15
N ALA A 122 -14.31 -9.68 -8.46
CA ALA A 122 -14.88 -10.87 -9.12
C ALA A 122 -13.93 -12.08 -9.04
N THR A 123 -12.67 -11.89 -9.40
CA THR A 123 -11.64 -12.93 -9.29
C THR A 123 -11.46 -13.35 -7.84
N LEU A 124 -11.43 -12.40 -6.91
CA LEU A 124 -11.30 -12.67 -5.48
C LEU A 124 -12.46 -13.52 -4.93
N ILE A 125 -13.71 -13.26 -5.32
CA ILE A 125 -14.85 -14.10 -4.93
C ILE A 125 -14.67 -15.52 -5.46
N ILE A 126 -14.18 -15.69 -6.69
CA ILE A 126 -13.90 -17.00 -7.28
C ILE A 126 -12.83 -17.74 -6.46
N HIS A 127 -11.68 -17.10 -6.21
CA HIS A 127 -10.59 -17.72 -5.44
C HIS A 127 -11.00 -18.03 -4.00
N PHE A 128 -11.73 -17.11 -3.35
CA PHE A 128 -12.28 -17.33 -2.02
C PHE A 128 -13.21 -18.54 -2.00
N THR A 129 -14.11 -18.65 -3.00
CA THR A 129 -15.00 -19.81 -3.14
C THR A 129 -14.21 -21.10 -3.36
N ILE A 130 -13.15 -21.08 -4.17
CA ILE A 130 -12.27 -22.24 -4.40
C ILE A 130 -11.59 -22.66 -3.11
N ILE A 131 -10.97 -21.73 -2.37
CA ILE A 131 -10.29 -22.02 -1.10
C ILE A 131 -11.29 -22.56 -0.08
N ILE A 132 -12.46 -21.94 0.05
CA ILE A 132 -13.53 -22.44 0.91
C ILE A 132 -13.95 -23.83 0.49
N THR A 133 -14.20 -24.06 -0.80
CA THR A 133 -14.63 -25.38 -1.28
C THR A 133 -13.55 -26.44 -1.04
N LEU A 134 -12.27 -26.09 -1.20
CA LEU A 134 -11.15 -26.99 -0.91
C LEU A 134 -11.11 -27.34 0.58
N ILE A 135 -11.19 -26.33 1.45
CA ILE A 135 -11.23 -26.53 2.91
C ILE A 135 -12.48 -27.33 3.30
N LEU A 136 -13.65 -27.03 2.71
CA LEU A 136 -14.94 -27.66 2.98
C LEU A 136 -15.04 -29.10 2.45
N LYS A 137 -14.39 -29.42 1.34
CA LYS A 137 -14.41 -30.76 0.72
C LYS A 137 -13.67 -31.77 1.58
N GLU A 138 -12.61 -31.33 2.22
CA GLU A 138 -11.81 -32.15 3.14
C GLU A 138 -12.47 -32.25 4.53
N PHE A 139 -13.72 -31.79 4.66
CA PHE A 139 -14.47 -32.06 5.86
C PHE A 139 -14.66 -33.57 5.96
N PRO A 140 -14.41 -34.12 7.15
CA PRO A 140 -14.77 -35.48 7.45
C PRO A 140 -16.26 -35.65 7.15
N LYS A 141 -16.56 -36.72 6.41
CA LYS A 141 -17.92 -37.08 6.04
C LYS A 141 -18.68 -37.42 7.32
N SER A 142 -19.25 -36.40 7.95
CA SER A 142 -20.23 -36.61 9.00
C SER A 142 -21.29 -37.57 8.44
N GLU A 143 -21.68 -38.55 9.25
CA GLU A 143 -22.71 -39.54 8.89
C GLU A 143 -24.02 -38.85 8.46
N ASP A 144 -24.21 -37.58 8.85
CA ASP A 144 -25.30 -36.71 8.43
C ASP A 144 -24.88 -35.72 7.32
N PRO A 145 -25.21 -35.98 6.03
CA PRO A 145 -24.87 -35.08 4.90
C PRO A 145 -25.55 -33.70 4.95
N PHE A 146 -26.49 -33.50 5.89
CA PHE A 146 -27.24 -32.26 6.05
C PHE A 146 -26.87 -31.45 7.30
N SER A 147 -25.95 -31.93 8.15
CA SER A 147 -25.54 -31.21 9.36
C SER A 147 -24.39 -30.21 9.10
N LEU A 148 -24.50 -29.40 8.04
CA LEU A 148 -23.58 -28.28 7.82
C LEU A 148 -23.99 -27.13 8.77
N LYS A 149 -23.76 -27.33 10.07
CA LYS A 149 -24.05 -26.32 11.10
C LYS A 149 -23.06 -25.18 10.94
N ILE A 150 -23.54 -24.07 10.40
CA ILE A 150 -22.76 -22.84 10.30
C ILE A 150 -22.52 -22.30 11.72
N HIS A 151 -21.26 -22.23 12.13
CA HIS A 151 -20.87 -21.71 13.44
C HIS A 151 -20.76 -20.16 13.40
N PHE A 152 -21.91 -19.48 13.33
CA PHE A 152 -21.95 -18.01 13.26
C PHE A 152 -21.16 -17.31 14.37
N ASN A 153 -21.18 -17.84 15.59
CA ASN A 153 -20.41 -17.28 16.72
C ASN A 153 -18.91 -17.20 16.41
N VAL A 154 -18.36 -18.23 15.76
CA VAL A 154 -16.94 -18.32 15.40
C VAL A 154 -16.60 -17.28 14.33
N ILE A 155 -17.47 -17.10 13.33
CA ILE A 155 -17.34 -16.09 12.27
C ILE A 155 -17.35 -14.68 12.89
N TYR A 156 -18.28 -14.38 13.80
CA TYR A 156 -18.35 -13.07 14.45
C TYR A 156 -17.11 -12.78 15.30
N ILE A 157 -16.57 -13.76 16.03
CA ILE A 157 -15.32 -13.59 16.79
C ILE A 157 -14.15 -13.31 15.83
N ALA A 158 -14.07 -14.01 14.70
CA ALA A 158 -13.04 -13.77 13.69
C ALA A 158 -13.11 -12.34 13.12
N ILE A 159 -14.31 -11.89 12.73
CA ILE A 159 -14.52 -10.53 12.21
C ILE A 159 -14.18 -9.48 13.27
N ALA A 160 -14.70 -9.64 14.49
CA ALA A 160 -14.47 -8.69 15.58
C ALA A 160 -12.99 -8.59 15.95
N SER A 161 -12.27 -9.72 16.01
CA SER A 161 -10.84 -9.73 16.31
C SER A 161 -10.00 -9.10 15.20
N TRP A 162 -10.36 -9.29 13.93
CA TRP A 162 -9.71 -8.59 12.82
C TRP A 162 -9.92 -7.07 12.90
N VAL A 163 -11.16 -6.63 13.17
CA VAL A 163 -11.49 -5.20 13.32
C VAL A 163 -10.73 -4.60 14.50
N LEU A 164 -10.68 -5.30 15.64
CA LEU A 164 -9.91 -4.87 16.82
C LEU A 164 -8.43 -4.71 16.49
N ALA A 165 -7.82 -5.70 15.83
CA ALA A 165 -6.41 -5.64 15.43
C ALA A 165 -6.12 -4.41 14.55
N ASN A 166 -6.99 -4.14 13.56
CA ASN A 166 -6.84 -2.98 12.68
C ASN A 166 -7.09 -1.64 13.38
N ALA A 167 -8.07 -1.57 14.28
CA ALA A 167 -8.35 -0.35 15.06
C ALA A 167 -7.15 0.06 15.94
N LEU A 168 -6.34 -0.90 16.38
CA LEU A 168 -5.16 -0.64 17.20
C LEU A 168 -3.96 -0.07 16.42
N LYS A 169 -3.98 -0.10 15.08
CA LYS A 169 -2.88 0.44 14.25
C LYS A 169 -2.58 1.91 14.55
N GLN A 170 -3.62 2.75 14.63
CA GLN A 170 -3.50 4.19 14.89
C GLN A 170 -3.00 4.50 16.32
N PRO A 171 -3.55 3.90 17.38
CA PRO A 171 -3.00 3.99 18.74
C PRO A 171 -1.53 3.58 18.84
N ILE A 172 -1.13 2.48 18.19
CA ILE A 172 0.27 2.02 18.18
C ILE A 172 1.19 3.06 17.53
N PHE A 173 0.78 3.61 16.39
CA PHE A 173 1.54 4.66 15.72
C PHE A 173 1.76 5.87 16.63
N ARG A 174 0.71 6.36 17.29
CA ARG A 174 0.81 7.50 18.23
C ARG A 174 1.72 7.17 19.40
N LEU A 175 1.54 6.01 20.03
CA LEU A 175 2.36 5.58 21.17
C LEU A 175 3.84 5.51 20.81
N ILE A 176 4.18 4.94 19.65
CA ILE A 176 5.57 4.83 19.21
C ILE A 176 6.14 6.20 18.85
N ASN A 177 5.36 7.04 18.16
CA ASN A 177 5.77 8.40 17.81
C ASN A 177 6.00 9.28 19.05
N ASP A 178 5.26 9.06 20.13
CA ASP A 178 5.41 9.81 21.39
C ASP A 178 6.62 9.32 22.21
N ILE A 179 6.99 8.04 22.11
CA ILE A 179 8.14 7.45 22.82
C ILE A 179 9.46 7.78 22.12
N ILE A 180 9.46 7.81 20.79
CA ILE A 180 10.67 7.99 20.00
C ILE A 180 11.01 9.49 19.91
N PRO A 181 12.26 9.92 20.17
CA PRO A 181 12.66 11.31 20.04
C PRO A 181 12.39 11.86 18.62
N SER A 182 11.95 13.12 18.53
CA SER A 182 11.64 13.81 17.27
C SER A 182 12.78 13.87 16.25
N ASN A 183 14.02 13.61 16.69
CA ASN A 183 15.21 13.59 15.83
C ASN A 183 15.43 12.25 15.12
N THR A 184 14.60 11.24 15.37
CA THR A 184 14.73 9.92 14.77
C THR A 184 14.19 9.91 13.34
N SER A 185 14.82 9.14 12.45
CA SER A 185 14.35 8.99 11.06
C SER A 185 12.91 8.47 11.03
N LYS A 186 12.07 9.07 10.17
CA LYS A 186 10.68 8.67 9.94
C LYS A 186 10.57 7.21 9.47
N ASP A 187 11.57 6.73 8.75
CA ASP A 187 11.60 5.34 8.26
C ASP A 187 11.73 4.34 9.41
N LEU A 188 12.57 4.66 10.42
CA LEU A 188 12.71 3.82 11.61
C LEU A 188 11.42 3.79 12.41
N VAL A 189 10.73 4.92 12.56
CA VAL A 189 9.41 4.98 13.22
C VAL A 189 8.43 4.08 12.49
N ASN A 190 8.36 4.17 11.16
CA ASN A 190 7.47 3.33 10.36
C ASN A 190 7.79 1.84 10.50
N VAL A 191 9.08 1.45 10.47
CA VAL A 191 9.50 0.06 10.68
C VAL A 191 9.09 -0.45 12.06
N LEU A 192 9.32 0.34 13.12
CA LEU A 192 8.92 -0.03 14.48
C LEU A 192 7.41 -0.17 14.63
N VAL A 193 6.64 0.73 14.00
CA VAL A 193 5.18 0.65 13.97
C VAL A 193 4.71 -0.62 13.25
N THR A 194 5.32 -0.97 12.11
CA THR A 194 5.03 -2.22 11.40
C THR A 194 5.33 -3.42 12.30
N ILE A 195 6.50 -3.48 12.93
CA ILE A 195 6.87 -4.59 13.83
C ILE A 195 5.85 -4.73 14.97
N ALA A 196 5.56 -3.64 15.69
CA ALA A 196 4.65 -3.67 16.82
C ALA A 196 3.22 -4.05 16.41
N HIS A 197 2.74 -3.51 15.29
CA HIS A 197 1.42 -3.82 14.77
C HIS A 197 1.30 -5.29 14.33
N THR A 198 2.29 -5.82 13.60
CA THR A 198 2.30 -7.22 13.16
C THR A 198 2.32 -8.18 14.35
N LEU A 199 3.16 -7.93 15.35
CA LEU A 199 3.20 -8.71 16.60
C LEU A 199 1.83 -8.71 17.30
N LEU A 200 1.20 -7.54 17.45
CA LEU A 200 -0.10 -7.43 18.11
C LEU A 200 -1.22 -8.08 17.30
N GLN A 201 -1.21 -7.93 15.98
CA GLN A 201 -2.20 -8.53 15.10
C GLN A 201 -2.15 -10.06 15.14
N ASP A 202 -0.95 -10.65 15.13
CA ASP A 202 -0.80 -12.11 15.22
C ASP A 202 -1.13 -12.62 16.63
N LEU A 203 -0.83 -11.84 17.68
CA LEU A 203 -1.25 -12.16 19.05
C LEU A 203 -2.77 -12.17 19.17
N ILE A 204 -3.46 -11.14 18.66
CA ILE A 204 -4.92 -11.06 18.67
C ILE A 204 -5.51 -12.21 17.87
N ARG A 205 -4.96 -12.54 16.69
CA ARG A 205 -5.39 -13.66 15.86
C ARG A 205 -5.27 -14.99 16.60
N TRP A 206 -4.14 -15.23 17.26
CA TRP A 206 -3.91 -16.46 18.02
C TRP A 206 -4.85 -16.58 19.23
N GLN A 207 -5.02 -15.50 19.99
CA GLN A 207 -5.91 -15.47 21.15
C GLN A 207 -7.38 -15.62 20.74
N SER A 208 -7.83 -14.95 19.67
CA SER A 208 -9.21 -15.08 19.20
C SER A 208 -9.49 -16.46 18.63
N LEU A 209 -8.50 -17.10 18.01
CA LEU A 209 -8.60 -18.49 17.56
C LEU A 209 -8.83 -19.46 18.74
N LEU A 210 -8.06 -19.31 19.82
CA LEU A 210 -8.19 -20.12 21.04
C LEU A 210 -9.55 -19.93 21.72
N ILE A 211 -10.09 -18.70 21.71
CA ILE A 211 -11.40 -18.39 22.27
C ILE A 211 -12.52 -18.96 21.38
N ALA A 212 -12.38 -18.85 20.06
CA ALA A 212 -13.40 -19.26 19.11
C ALA A 212 -13.49 -20.78 18.96
N VAL A 213 -12.37 -21.50 19.11
CA VAL A 213 -12.32 -22.96 18.99
C VAL A 213 -11.71 -23.58 20.25
N PRO A 214 -12.52 -23.73 21.33
CA PRO A 214 -12.03 -24.27 22.61
C PRO A 214 -11.38 -25.65 22.50
N ALA A 215 -11.84 -26.46 21.54
CA ALA A 215 -11.31 -27.80 21.28
C ALA A 215 -9.81 -27.81 20.90
N LEU A 216 -9.26 -26.68 20.41
CA LEU A 216 -7.82 -26.52 20.16
C LEU A 216 -7.01 -26.50 21.47
N LYS A 217 -7.60 -26.14 22.60
CA LYS A 217 -6.90 -26.03 23.89
C LYS A 217 -6.64 -27.39 24.52
N GLU A 218 -7.53 -28.35 24.28
CA GLU A 218 -7.60 -29.59 25.06
C GLU A 218 -6.78 -30.73 24.47
N VAL A 219 -6.52 -30.73 23.15
CA VAL A 219 -5.92 -31.88 22.48
C VAL A 219 -4.76 -31.48 21.58
N LYS A 220 -3.60 -32.07 21.86
CA LYS A 220 -2.38 -31.92 21.05
C LYS A 220 -2.42 -32.96 19.93
N GLY A 221 -2.94 -32.56 18.76
CA GLY A 221 -2.77 -33.33 17.51
C GLY A 221 -3.84 -34.37 17.16
N ASP A 222 -4.82 -34.68 18.02
CA ASP A 222 -6.05 -35.35 17.52
C ASP A 222 -6.97 -34.28 16.93
N HIS A 223 -6.88 -34.13 15.62
CA HIS A 223 -7.73 -33.26 14.84
C HIS A 223 -9.12 -33.89 14.71
N ASN A 224 -9.88 -33.85 15.81
CA ASN A 224 -11.30 -34.14 15.75
C ASN A 224 -11.93 -33.23 14.69
N ASP A 225 -12.73 -33.83 13.83
CA ASP A 225 -13.59 -33.26 12.80
C ASP A 225 -14.21 -31.91 13.18
N GLN A 226 -14.63 -31.77 14.44
CA GLN A 226 -15.25 -30.58 14.98
C GLN A 226 -14.28 -29.38 15.13
N SER A 227 -13.03 -29.62 15.50
CA SER A 227 -12.00 -28.59 15.65
C SER A 227 -11.63 -27.99 14.31
N PHE A 228 -11.44 -28.85 13.30
CA PHE A 228 -11.14 -28.43 11.93
C PHE A 228 -12.32 -27.67 11.30
N THR A 229 -13.54 -28.14 11.53
CA THR A 229 -14.77 -27.45 11.11
C THR A 229 -14.85 -26.03 11.66
N SER A 230 -14.64 -25.89 12.97
CA SER A 230 -14.72 -24.59 13.63
C SER A 230 -13.59 -23.67 13.17
N LEU A 231 -12.36 -24.18 13.04
CA LEU A 231 -11.22 -23.46 12.49
C LEU A 231 -11.50 -22.95 11.07
N SER A 232 -12.12 -23.78 10.23
CA SER A 232 -12.47 -23.40 8.85
C SER A 232 -13.45 -22.23 8.82
N TRP A 233 -14.49 -22.24 9.67
CA TRP A 233 -15.40 -21.10 9.79
C TRP A 233 -14.74 -19.84 10.34
N PHE A 234 -13.77 -20.00 11.26
CA PHE A 234 -12.97 -18.87 11.73
C PHE A 234 -12.16 -18.24 10.59
N ILE A 235 -11.48 -19.07 9.78
CA ILE A 235 -10.73 -18.64 8.60
C ILE A 235 -11.67 -17.91 7.62
N VAL A 236 -12.86 -18.44 7.34
CA VAL A 236 -13.86 -17.80 6.46
C VAL A 236 -14.22 -16.41 6.95
N GLY A 237 -14.52 -16.25 8.25
CA GLY A 237 -14.88 -14.95 8.82
C GLY A 237 -13.73 -13.94 8.74
N TRP A 238 -12.52 -14.36 9.11
CA TRP A 238 -11.32 -13.52 9.06
C TRP A 238 -10.97 -13.09 7.64
N LEU A 239 -10.97 -14.03 6.70
CA LEU A 239 -10.68 -13.75 5.29
C LEU A 239 -11.77 -12.88 4.66
N GLY A 240 -13.04 -13.10 5.00
CA GLY A 240 -14.15 -12.31 4.47
C GLY A 240 -14.01 -10.82 4.76
N VAL A 241 -13.70 -10.45 6.01
CA VAL A 241 -13.49 -9.05 6.38
C VAL A 241 -12.19 -8.48 5.79
N LEU A 242 -11.10 -9.26 5.79
CA LEU A 242 -9.82 -8.88 5.19
C LEU A 242 -9.99 -8.53 3.71
N LEU A 243 -10.73 -9.35 2.97
CA LEU A 243 -11.01 -9.13 1.55
C LEU A 243 -11.94 -7.96 1.31
N GLY A 244 -13.00 -7.82 2.11
CA GLY A 244 -13.95 -6.72 2.00
C GLY A 244 -13.27 -5.37 2.17
N VAL A 245 -12.52 -5.20 3.27
CA VAL A 245 -11.83 -3.92 3.57
C VAL A 245 -10.72 -3.63 2.57
N SER A 246 -9.93 -4.64 2.19
CA SER A 246 -8.83 -4.43 1.24
C SER A 246 -9.31 -4.06 -0.16
N THR A 247 -10.41 -4.67 -0.62
CA THR A 247 -11.07 -4.30 -1.88
C THR A 247 -11.64 -2.89 -1.79
N TYR A 248 -12.30 -2.53 -0.68
CA TYR A 248 -12.82 -1.19 -0.48
C TYR A 248 -11.72 -0.12 -0.51
N GLN A 249 -10.60 -0.37 0.19
CA GLN A 249 -9.44 0.54 0.19
C GLN A 249 -8.86 0.73 -1.22
N GLN A 250 -8.82 -0.33 -2.03
CA GLN A 250 -8.37 -0.23 -3.42
C GLN A 250 -9.25 0.73 -4.24
N PHE A 251 -10.57 0.71 -4.05
CA PHE A 251 -11.46 1.65 -4.74
C PHE A 251 -11.36 3.07 -4.20
N ILE A 252 -11.12 3.26 -2.89
CA ILE A 252 -10.79 4.59 -2.34
C ILE A 252 -9.54 5.14 -3.01
N ASN A 253 -8.46 4.35 -3.04
CA ASN A 253 -7.21 4.75 -3.66
C ASN A 253 -7.37 5.10 -5.14
N LEU A 254 -8.20 4.35 -5.87
CA LEU A 254 -8.53 4.63 -7.25
C LEU A 254 -9.35 5.92 -7.40
N SER A 255 -10.29 6.18 -6.48
CA SER A 255 -11.17 7.36 -6.55
C SER A 255 -10.41 8.68 -6.41
N LEU A 256 -9.22 8.67 -5.80
CA LEU A 256 -8.32 9.83 -5.74
C LEU A 256 -7.94 10.36 -7.13
N TYR A 257 -7.97 9.52 -8.17
CA TYR A 257 -7.61 9.87 -9.55
C TYR A 257 -8.80 10.30 -10.41
N LYS A 258 -10.03 10.30 -9.85
CA LYS A 258 -11.25 10.61 -10.60
C LYS A 258 -11.23 12.01 -11.22
N ASP A 259 -10.67 13.00 -10.53
CA ASP A 259 -10.70 14.40 -10.96
C ASP A 259 -9.63 14.72 -12.02
N PHE A 260 -8.66 13.84 -12.23
CA PHE A 260 -7.51 14.06 -13.11
C PHE A 260 -7.58 13.25 -14.40
N LEU A 261 -8.23 12.09 -14.35
CA LEU A 261 -8.38 11.25 -15.52
C LEU A 261 -9.62 11.69 -16.32
N PRO A 262 -9.55 11.72 -17.66
CA PRO A 262 -10.68 12.12 -18.48
C PRO A 262 -11.86 11.14 -18.29
N THR A 263 -12.97 11.64 -17.74
CA THR A 263 -14.18 10.84 -17.49
C THR A 263 -14.92 10.56 -18.79
N ASP A 264 -15.18 11.59 -19.60
CA ASP A 264 -16.06 11.51 -20.78
C ASP A 264 -15.59 12.34 -21.99
N LYS A 265 -14.53 13.15 -21.87
CA LYS A 265 -14.06 13.93 -23.02
C LYS A 265 -13.37 12.98 -24.00
N THR A 266 -13.92 12.87 -25.21
CA THR A 266 -13.14 12.46 -26.39
C THR A 266 -11.86 13.26 -26.35
N LEU A 267 -10.71 12.56 -26.26
CA LEU A 267 -9.38 13.15 -26.32
C LEU A 267 -9.38 14.09 -27.51
N LEU A 268 -9.57 15.39 -27.24
CA LEU A 268 -9.46 16.38 -28.28
C LEU A 268 -8.02 16.23 -28.78
N PRO A 269 -7.79 16.15 -30.09
CA PRO A 269 -6.44 16.11 -30.61
C PRO A 269 -5.68 17.23 -29.92
N MET A 270 -4.56 16.90 -29.26
CA MET A 270 -3.61 17.88 -28.78
C MET A 270 -3.06 18.58 -30.03
N THR A 271 -3.85 19.51 -30.57
CA THR A 271 -3.39 20.45 -31.57
C THR A 271 -2.45 21.37 -30.81
N SER A 272 -1.19 21.31 -31.22
CA SER A 272 -0.02 22.04 -30.74
C SER A 272 -0.12 23.56 -30.90
N ASP A 273 -1.30 24.15 -30.76
CA ASP A 273 -1.47 25.61 -30.72
C ASP A 273 -1.20 26.08 -29.29
N LEU A 274 0.08 26.04 -28.96
CA LEU A 274 0.70 26.49 -27.72
C LEU A 274 0.70 28.03 -27.58
N SER A 275 -0.10 28.77 -28.36
CA SER A 275 -0.02 30.23 -28.44
C SER A 275 -1.02 30.99 -27.57
N ASP A 276 -2.13 30.37 -27.14
CA ASP A 276 -3.27 31.15 -26.62
C ASP A 276 -3.70 30.82 -25.19
N TYR A 277 -2.94 30.00 -24.44
CA TYR A 277 -3.16 29.86 -22.99
C TYR A 277 -2.60 31.07 -22.25
N SER A 278 -3.30 32.19 -22.44
CA SER A 278 -3.10 33.44 -21.73
C SER A 278 -3.35 33.24 -20.24
N THR A 279 -2.43 33.78 -19.44
CA THR A 279 -2.38 33.92 -17.97
C THR A 279 -3.56 34.66 -17.33
N GLU A 280 -4.77 34.57 -17.91
CA GLU A 280 -5.92 35.40 -17.55
C GLU A 280 -6.84 34.78 -16.48
N THR A 281 -6.45 33.66 -15.85
CA THR A 281 -7.23 33.04 -14.76
C THR A 281 -6.82 33.50 -13.35
N ALA A 282 -5.90 34.47 -13.22
CA ALA A 282 -5.39 34.92 -11.92
C ALA A 282 -6.13 36.13 -11.31
N SER A 283 -7.13 36.71 -11.96
CA SER A 283 -7.69 38.03 -11.57
C SER A 283 -9.20 38.06 -11.29
N THR A 284 -9.85 36.93 -11.02
CA THR A 284 -11.21 36.89 -10.45
C THR A 284 -11.17 36.63 -8.94
N SER A 285 -10.67 37.62 -8.19
CA SER A 285 -10.46 37.59 -6.74
C SER A 285 -11.73 37.83 -5.89
N SER A 286 -12.92 37.59 -6.43
CA SER A 286 -14.18 37.53 -5.67
C SER A 286 -14.63 36.08 -5.54
N GLN A 287 -13.71 35.24 -5.07
CA GLN A 287 -13.84 33.79 -4.99
C GLN A 287 -14.49 33.45 -3.63
N ASP A 288 -15.75 33.04 -3.72
CA ASP A 288 -16.61 32.63 -2.61
C ASP A 288 -15.86 31.78 -1.57
N GLN A 289 -16.11 32.03 -0.28
CA GLN A 289 -15.64 31.19 0.83
C GLN A 289 -16.05 29.71 0.69
N THR A 290 -17.07 29.41 -0.14
CA THR A 290 -17.47 28.04 -0.49
C THR A 290 -16.41 27.30 -1.32
N ASN A 291 -15.47 28.01 -1.96
CA ASN A 291 -14.37 27.42 -2.73
C ASN A 291 -13.21 26.94 -1.83
N LEU A 292 -13.08 27.45 -0.60
CA LEU A 292 -11.99 27.07 0.29
C LEU A 292 -12.07 25.58 0.68
N GLY A 293 -13.29 25.07 0.92
CA GLY A 293 -13.52 23.65 1.22
C GLY A 293 -13.14 22.74 0.06
N SER A 294 -13.49 23.11 -1.18
CA SER A 294 -13.09 22.34 -2.37
C SER A 294 -11.59 22.40 -2.63
N GLN A 295 -10.95 23.55 -2.39
CA GLN A 295 -9.50 23.68 -2.50
C GLN A 295 -8.78 22.83 -1.45
N LEU A 296 -9.28 22.79 -0.22
CA LEU A 296 -8.72 21.97 0.85
C LEU A 296 -8.84 20.47 0.54
N THR A 297 -10.00 20.01 0.07
CA THR A 297 -10.20 18.62 -0.39
C THR A 297 -9.30 18.29 -1.57
N LEU A 298 -9.11 19.21 -2.52
CA LEU A 298 -8.20 19.01 -3.64
C LEU A 298 -6.75 18.87 -3.17
N LEU A 299 -6.29 19.74 -2.26
CA LEU A 299 -4.94 19.67 -1.69
C LEU A 299 -4.72 18.38 -0.89
N GLU A 300 -5.74 17.93 -0.15
CA GLU A 300 -5.72 16.64 0.55
C GLU A 300 -5.60 15.46 -0.43
N ASN A 301 -6.40 15.46 -1.51
CA ASN A 301 -6.31 14.45 -2.56
C ASN A 301 -4.93 14.44 -3.25
N ILE A 302 -4.32 15.61 -3.48
CA ILE A 302 -2.96 15.71 -4.04
C ILE A 302 -1.94 15.08 -3.07
N ARG A 303 -2.00 15.44 -1.78
CA ARG A 303 -1.13 14.87 -0.74
C ARG A 303 -1.26 13.36 -0.65
N ASP A 304 -2.47 12.85 -0.63
CA ASP A 304 -2.75 11.43 -0.44
C ASP A 304 -2.29 10.60 -1.66
N ARG A 305 -2.44 11.14 -2.88
CA ARG A 305 -1.89 10.52 -4.10
C ARG A 305 -0.36 10.50 -4.10
N ARG A 306 0.28 11.60 -3.69
CA ARG A 306 1.74 11.64 -3.59
C ARG A 306 2.25 10.60 -2.61
N THR A 307 1.63 10.52 -1.43
CA THR A 307 1.94 9.50 -0.42
C THR A 307 1.78 8.09 -0.97
N LEU A 308 0.76 7.88 -1.81
CA LEU A 308 0.51 6.60 -2.44
C LEU A 308 1.51 6.29 -3.56
N SER A 309 1.90 7.28 -4.36
CA SER A 309 2.95 7.17 -5.38
C SER A 309 4.29 6.84 -4.74
N ASP A 310 4.64 7.53 -3.65
CA ASP A 310 5.85 7.28 -2.86
C ASP A 310 5.85 5.86 -2.29
N LEU A 311 4.68 5.35 -1.87
CA LEU A 311 4.54 3.98 -1.35
C LEU A 311 4.79 2.91 -2.42
N TYR A 312 4.21 3.06 -3.61
CA TYR A 312 4.33 2.06 -4.69
C TYR A 312 5.56 2.28 -5.58
N GLY A 313 6.27 3.40 -5.42
CA GLY A 313 7.35 3.85 -6.30
C GLY A 313 6.89 4.42 -7.65
N GLN A 314 5.58 4.42 -7.91
CA GLN A 314 4.98 4.94 -9.15
C GLN A 314 3.51 5.33 -8.92
N PRO A 315 2.94 6.22 -9.76
CA PRO A 315 1.52 6.56 -9.70
C PRO A 315 0.63 5.31 -9.83
N PHE A 316 -0.43 5.23 -9.03
CA PHE A 316 -1.34 4.07 -9.02
C PHE A 316 -1.88 3.68 -10.41
N PRO A 317 -2.28 4.62 -11.30
CA PRO A 317 -2.76 4.28 -12.64
C PRO A 317 -1.69 3.66 -13.55
N ASN A 318 -0.41 3.90 -13.25
CA ASN A 318 0.72 3.42 -14.05
C ASN A 318 1.16 2.01 -13.66
N ILE A 319 0.61 1.44 -12.58
CA ILE A 319 0.91 0.07 -12.17
C ILE A 319 0.54 -0.88 -13.32
N PRO A 320 1.49 -1.66 -13.87
CA PRO A 320 1.24 -2.50 -15.02
C PRO A 320 0.22 -3.59 -14.69
N LEU A 321 -0.68 -3.85 -15.63
CA LEU A 321 -1.65 -4.94 -15.58
C LEU A 321 -2.47 -4.98 -14.26
N PRO A 322 -3.21 -3.91 -13.91
CA PRO A 322 -3.97 -3.91 -12.65
C PRO A 322 -5.06 -5.00 -12.63
N GLY A 323 -5.47 -5.50 -13.80
CA GLY A 323 -6.39 -6.63 -13.92
C GLY A 323 -5.81 -8.00 -13.52
N LEU A 324 -4.49 -8.16 -13.45
CA LEU A 324 -3.83 -9.42 -13.06
C LEU A 324 -3.11 -9.28 -11.72
N LEU A 325 -2.39 -8.18 -11.54
CA LEU A 325 -1.51 -7.97 -10.40
C LEU A 325 -2.28 -7.85 -9.08
N PHE A 326 -3.34 -7.04 -9.05
CA PHE A 326 -4.16 -6.88 -7.84
C PHE A 326 -4.86 -8.20 -7.43
N PRO A 327 -5.50 -8.96 -8.34
CA PRO A 327 -6.00 -10.30 -8.01
C PRO A 327 -4.93 -11.23 -7.44
N LEU A 328 -3.73 -11.25 -8.03
CA LEU A 328 -2.64 -12.11 -7.57
C LEU A 328 -2.17 -11.72 -6.17
N TRP A 329 -2.04 -10.41 -5.91
CA TRP A 329 -1.70 -9.90 -4.57
C TRP A 329 -2.79 -10.21 -3.53
N ARG A 330 -4.07 -10.19 -3.92
CA ARG A 330 -5.17 -10.62 -3.04
C ARG A 330 -5.15 -12.13 -2.80
N LEU A 331 -4.83 -12.92 -3.81
CA LEU A 331 -4.68 -14.37 -3.67
C LEU A 331 -3.52 -14.74 -2.75
N ASP A 332 -2.39 -14.05 -2.88
CA ASP A 332 -1.25 -14.15 -1.96
C ASP A 332 -1.67 -13.92 -0.51
N THR A 333 -2.35 -12.79 -0.25
CA THR A 333 -2.86 -12.46 1.09
C THR A 333 -3.82 -13.53 1.63
N LEU A 334 -4.67 -14.10 0.75
CA LEU A 334 -5.60 -15.18 1.11
C LEU A 334 -4.88 -16.46 1.52
N LEU A 335 -3.94 -16.91 0.70
CA LEU A 335 -3.16 -18.13 0.92
C LEU A 335 -2.29 -17.99 2.17
N LEU A 336 -1.62 -16.85 2.35
CA LEU A 336 -0.78 -16.61 3.51
C LEU A 336 -1.61 -16.60 4.79
N SER A 337 -2.71 -15.84 4.81
CA SER A 337 -3.54 -15.71 6.00
C SER A 337 -4.22 -17.02 6.38
N SER A 338 -4.68 -17.81 5.39
CA SER A 338 -5.26 -19.14 5.65
C SER A 338 -4.20 -20.12 6.13
N GLY A 339 -3.04 -20.19 5.48
CA GLY A 339 -1.93 -21.05 5.87
C GLY A 339 -1.44 -20.79 7.30
N ILE A 340 -1.29 -19.50 7.65
CA ILE A 340 -0.95 -19.09 9.02
C ILE A 340 -2.00 -19.60 10.03
N MET A 341 -3.29 -19.41 9.75
CA MET A 341 -4.34 -19.87 10.66
C MET A 341 -4.40 -21.40 10.76
N LEU A 342 -4.13 -22.12 9.68
CA LEU A 342 -4.02 -23.58 9.70
C LEU A 342 -2.84 -24.02 10.58
N ILE A 343 -1.65 -23.44 10.43
CA ILE A 343 -0.47 -23.77 11.25
C ILE A 343 -0.74 -23.47 12.74
N LEU A 344 -1.34 -22.31 13.06
CA LEU A 344 -1.71 -21.96 14.43
C LEU A 344 -2.79 -22.87 15.00
N GLY A 345 -3.74 -23.31 14.16
CA GLY A 345 -4.79 -24.25 14.53
C GLY A 345 -4.25 -25.66 14.79
N ALA A 346 -3.30 -26.12 13.99
CA ALA A 346 -2.70 -27.44 14.17
C ALA A 346 -1.87 -27.53 15.46
N TYR A 347 -1.11 -26.47 15.76
CA TYR A 347 -0.30 -26.39 16.97
C TYR A 347 -0.56 -25.09 17.71
N PRO A 348 -1.49 -25.04 18.65
CA PRO A 348 -1.84 -23.82 19.39
C PRO A 348 -0.87 -23.56 20.57
N ILE A 349 0.43 -23.63 20.34
CA ILE A 349 1.48 -23.42 21.35
C ILE A 349 2.28 -22.14 21.08
N TRP A 350 2.99 -21.63 22.09
CA TRP A 350 3.80 -20.42 21.93
C TRP A 350 4.88 -20.54 20.85
N SER A 351 5.47 -21.73 20.66
CA SER A 351 6.53 -21.93 19.65
C SER A 351 6.04 -21.71 18.22
N SER A 352 4.85 -22.23 17.88
CA SER A 352 4.25 -22.02 16.56
C SER A 352 3.82 -20.57 16.37
N TYR A 353 3.30 -19.93 17.43
CA TYR A 353 3.02 -18.50 17.43
C TYR A 353 4.27 -17.69 17.07
N PHE A 354 5.41 -17.91 17.75
CA PHE A 354 6.64 -17.17 17.44
C PHE A 354 7.13 -17.44 16.01
N PHE A 355 7.05 -18.69 15.55
CA PHE A 355 7.45 -19.06 14.20
C PHE A 355 6.59 -18.37 13.13
N VAL A 356 5.27 -18.46 13.26
CA VAL A 356 4.30 -17.81 12.37
C VAL A 356 4.48 -16.29 12.37
N THR A 357 4.63 -15.71 13.56
CA THR A 357 4.83 -14.26 13.70
C THR A 357 6.14 -13.82 13.07
N LEU A 358 7.21 -14.63 13.18
CA LEU A 358 8.48 -14.36 12.50
C LEU A 358 8.30 -14.35 10.97
N ILE A 359 7.59 -15.33 10.40
CA ILE A 359 7.31 -15.38 8.95
C ILE A 359 6.53 -14.13 8.52
N ASN A 360 5.44 -13.81 9.22
CA ASN A 360 4.59 -12.67 8.87
C ASN A 360 5.33 -11.34 9.04
N LEU A 361 6.20 -11.24 10.05
CA LEU A 361 7.07 -10.09 10.26
C LEU A 361 8.10 -9.94 9.13
N SER A 362 8.76 -11.03 8.73
CA SER A 362 9.72 -11.03 7.62
C SER A 362 9.05 -10.59 6.32
N ILE A 363 7.85 -11.09 6.03
CA ILE A 363 7.08 -10.67 4.85
C ILE A 363 6.68 -9.20 4.96
N SER A 364 6.18 -8.74 6.11
CA SER A 364 5.80 -7.33 6.32
C SER A 364 6.98 -6.37 6.11
N LEU A 365 8.15 -6.71 6.65
CA LEU A 365 9.38 -5.94 6.47
C LEU A 365 9.89 -6.02 5.03
N MET A 366 9.77 -7.18 4.39
CA MET A 366 10.10 -7.36 2.97
C MET A 366 9.26 -6.39 2.11
N TRP A 367 7.94 -6.35 2.31
CA TRP A 367 7.04 -5.41 1.65
C TRP A 367 7.47 -3.96 1.90
N GLN A 368 7.76 -3.58 3.15
CA GLN A 368 8.11 -2.19 3.45
C GLN A 368 9.46 -1.75 2.85
N LEU A 369 10.47 -2.63 2.85
CA LEU A 369 11.84 -2.27 2.46
C LEU A 369 12.13 -2.47 0.96
N LEU A 370 11.46 -3.45 0.32
CA LEU A 370 11.73 -3.82 -1.06
C LEU A 370 10.70 -3.29 -2.05
N LEU A 371 9.51 -2.85 -1.62
CA LEU A 371 8.49 -2.33 -2.53
C LEU A 371 9.00 -1.15 -3.38
N PRO A 372 9.73 -0.16 -2.84
CA PRO A 372 10.28 0.93 -3.66
C PRO A 372 11.37 0.49 -4.64
N LYS A 373 12.00 -0.67 -4.42
CA LYS A 373 13.18 -1.14 -5.19
C LYS A 373 12.83 -2.16 -6.26
N LEU A 374 11.99 -3.14 -5.90
CA LEU A 374 11.60 -4.26 -6.77
C LEU A 374 10.29 -3.98 -7.53
N GLY A 375 9.56 -2.95 -7.13
CA GLY A 375 8.21 -2.67 -7.58
C GLY A 375 7.19 -3.70 -7.07
N LEU A 376 5.92 -3.38 -7.28
CA LEU A 376 4.80 -4.21 -6.83
C LEU A 376 4.78 -5.59 -7.52
N GLY A 377 5.21 -5.66 -8.78
CA GLY A 377 5.26 -6.88 -9.59
C GLY A 377 6.09 -8.00 -9.00
N GLY A 378 7.41 -7.77 -8.86
CA GLY A 378 8.34 -8.78 -8.36
C GLY A 378 8.02 -9.20 -6.93
N LEU A 379 7.65 -8.24 -6.08
CA LEU A 379 7.39 -8.50 -4.68
C LEU A 379 6.11 -9.32 -4.46
N THR A 380 5.06 -9.07 -5.25
CA THR A 380 3.83 -9.89 -5.24
C THR A 380 4.13 -11.35 -5.58
N TRP A 381 5.03 -11.60 -6.54
CA TRP A 381 5.37 -12.96 -6.96
C TRP A 381 6.17 -13.72 -5.90
N ILE A 382 7.14 -13.05 -5.26
CA ILE A 382 7.92 -13.61 -4.15
C ILE A 382 6.98 -13.93 -2.98
N SER A 383 6.13 -12.99 -2.58
CA SER A 383 5.16 -13.16 -1.50
C SER A 383 4.23 -14.35 -1.79
N PHE A 384 3.70 -14.43 -3.01
CA PHE A 384 2.82 -15.52 -3.45
C PHE A 384 3.45 -16.91 -3.30
N MET A 385 4.76 -17.05 -3.57
CA MET A 385 5.47 -18.32 -3.36
C MET A 385 5.53 -18.69 -1.88
N PHE A 386 5.86 -17.74 -1.00
CA PHE A 386 5.85 -17.97 0.45
C PHE A 386 4.45 -18.29 0.98
N ALA A 387 3.42 -17.61 0.49
CA ALA A 387 2.04 -17.86 0.85
C ALA A 387 1.57 -19.25 0.45
N THR A 388 1.92 -19.69 -0.76
CA THR A 388 1.61 -21.03 -1.26
C THR A 388 2.27 -22.12 -0.43
N ILE A 389 3.57 -21.97 -0.13
CA ILE A 389 4.30 -22.91 0.76
C ILE A 389 3.65 -22.96 2.13
N THR A 390 3.37 -21.79 2.74
CA THR A 390 2.76 -21.69 4.07
C THR A 390 1.37 -22.34 4.10
N PHE A 391 0.59 -22.16 3.04
CA PHE A 391 -0.74 -22.77 2.90
C PHE A 391 -0.66 -24.30 2.85
N PHE A 392 0.21 -24.86 2.00
CA PHE A 392 0.37 -26.32 1.90
C PHE A 392 0.98 -26.94 3.15
N VAL A 393 1.93 -26.27 3.80
CA VAL A 393 2.44 -26.70 5.11
C VAL A 393 1.29 -26.76 6.11
N GLY A 394 0.41 -25.74 6.14
CA GLY A 394 -0.78 -25.73 6.99
C GLY A 394 -1.73 -26.90 6.70
N LEU A 395 -2.01 -27.21 5.44
CA LEU A 395 -2.86 -28.34 5.06
C LEU A 395 -2.25 -29.71 5.44
N ASN A 396 -0.96 -29.89 5.23
CA ASN A 396 -0.24 -31.12 5.60
C ASN A 396 -0.29 -31.37 7.11
N GLN A 397 -0.31 -30.32 7.96
CA GLN A 397 -0.47 -30.53 9.40
C GLN A 397 -1.81 -31.16 9.80
N PHE A 398 -2.83 -31.06 8.94
CA PHE A 398 -4.11 -31.74 9.14
C PHE A 398 -4.22 -33.07 8.36
N GLY A 399 -3.14 -33.52 7.72
CA GLY A 399 -3.11 -34.76 6.94
C GLY A 399 -3.90 -34.72 5.63
N ILE A 400 -4.18 -33.52 5.10
CA ILE A 400 -4.96 -33.33 3.87
C ILE A 400 -4.11 -33.54 2.62
N VAL A 401 -2.85 -33.13 2.66
CA VAL A 401 -1.84 -33.23 1.58
C VAL A 401 -0.69 -34.04 2.11
#